data_AF-A0A3B0ZBN6-F1
#
_entry.id   AF-A0A3B0ZBN6-F1
#
_cell.length_a   1.000
_cell.length_b   1.000
_cell.length_c   1.000
_cell.angle_alpha   90.00
_cell.angle_beta   90.00
_cell.angle_gamma   90.00
#
_symmetry.space_group_name_H-M   'P 1'
#
loop_
_entity.id
_entity.type
_entity.pdbx_description
1 polymer ?
#
loop_
_entity_poly.entity_id
_entity_poly.type
_entity_poly.pdbx_seq_one_letter_code
_entity_poly.pdbx_strand_id
1 'polypeptide(L)'
;MGKFIGIVGASWLALKMGIGQLPAGTRFSQIAGVALLAGIGFTMAIFIAELGFAEQADYLLKAKTGILLASFVAGVSGFVWLRWVSER
;
A
#
# COMPACT_ATOMS: atom_id res chain seq x y z
N MET A 1 0.18 -6.22 -2.97
CA MET A 1 -1.17 -6.79 -3.21
C MET A 1 -1.98 -6.93 -1.92
N GLY A 2 -1.48 -7.60 -0.87
CA GLY A 2 -2.24 -7.81 0.38
C GLY A 2 -2.80 -6.53 1.02
N LYS A 3 -1.97 -5.49 1.19
CA LYS A 3 -2.44 -4.20 1.75
C LYS A 3 -3.48 -3.50 0.89
N PHE A 4 -3.35 -3.54 -0.44
CA PHE A 4 -4.31 -2.91 -1.35
C PHE A 4 -5.70 -3.57 -1.22
N ILE A 5 -5.75 -4.90 -1.31
CA ILE A 5 -7.00 -5.66 -1.19
C ILE A 5 -7.59 -5.48 0.22
N GLY A 6 -6.74 -5.51 1.25
CA GLY A 6 -7.16 -5.32 2.64
C GLY A 6 -7.78 -3.95 2.88
N ILE A 7 -7.15 -2.87 2.40
CA ILE A 7 -7.65 -1.51 2.60
C ILE A 7 -8.90 -1.27 1.75
N VAL A 8 -8.87 -1.57 0.45
CA VAL A 8 -10.05 -1.37 -0.42
C VAL A 8 -11.22 -2.23 0.04
N GLY A 9 -10.97 -3.50 0.39
CA GLY A 9 -11.98 -4.43 0.88
C GLY A 9 -12.56 -4.01 2.23
N ALA A 10 -11.73 -3.64 3.20
CA ALA A 10 -12.19 -3.17 4.51
C ALA A 10 -12.95 -1.84 4.39
N SER A 11 -12.47 -0.89 3.57
CA SER A 11 -13.18 0.35 3.29
C SER A 11 -14.52 0.10 2.60
N TRP A 12 -14.59 -0.81 1.63
CA TRP A 12 -15.86 -1.20 1.00
C TRP A 12 -16.84 -1.81 2.00
N LEU A 13 -16.35 -2.70 2.87
CA LEU A 13 -17.16 -3.35 3.90
C LEU A 13 -17.67 -2.34 4.94
N ALA A 14 -16.81 -1.39 5.36
CA ALA A 14 -17.18 -0.34 6.30
C ALA A 14 -18.27 0.59 5.76
N LEU A 15 -18.22 0.93 4.46
CA LEU A 15 -19.27 1.69 3.79
C LEU A 15 -20.56 0.88 3.66
N LYS A 16 -20.46 -0.41 3.30
CA LYS A 16 -21.62 -1.28 3.13
C LYS A 16 -22.35 -1.53 4.46
N MET A 17 -21.62 -1.60 5.57
CA MET A 17 -22.18 -1.76 6.91
C MET A 17 -22.63 -0.43 7.54
N GLY A 18 -22.47 0.71 6.85
CA GLY A 18 -22.86 2.04 7.36
C GLY A 18 -22.01 2.55 8.53
N ILE A 19 -20.85 1.95 8.79
CA ILE A 19 -19.95 2.31 9.90
C ILE A 19 -19.08 3.52 9.54
N GLY A 20 -18.89 3.78 8.25
CA GLY A 20 -18.09 4.90 7.75
C GLY A 20 -18.82 5.70 6.67
N GLN A 21 -18.46 6.97 6.54
CA GLN A 21 -18.95 7.88 5.50
C GLN A 21 -17.73 8.48 4.78
N LEU A 22 -17.76 8.57 3.46
CA LEU A 22 -16.71 9.32 2.75
C LEU A 22 -16.86 10.81 3.06
N PRO A 23 -15.79 11.53 3.43
CA PRO A 23 -15.84 12.98 3.60
C PRO A 23 -16.30 13.68 2.32
N ALA A 24 -16.99 14.81 2.45
CA ALA A 24 -17.47 15.59 1.31
C ALA A 24 -16.32 15.93 0.34
N GLY A 25 -16.48 15.54 -0.94
CA GLY A 25 -15.45 15.71 -1.97
C GLY A 25 -14.52 14.50 -2.17
N THR A 26 -14.64 13.46 -1.36
CA THR A 26 -13.81 12.25 -1.48
C THR A 26 -14.50 11.18 -2.32
N ARG A 27 -13.82 10.62 -3.32
CA ARG A 27 -14.34 9.51 -4.14
C ARG A 27 -13.70 8.18 -3.76
N PHE A 28 -14.42 7.09 -3.99
CA PHE A 28 -13.89 5.73 -3.77
C PHE A 28 -12.62 5.45 -4.61
N SER A 29 -12.46 6.15 -5.73
CA SER A 29 -11.23 6.14 -6.55
C SER A 29 -10.00 6.71 -5.83
N GLN A 30 -10.17 7.68 -4.93
CA GLN A 30 -9.08 8.20 -4.09
C GLN A 30 -8.70 7.20 -3.00
N ILE A 31 -9.67 6.47 -2.43
CA ILE A 31 -9.38 5.38 -1.47
C ILE A 31 -8.49 4.33 -2.12
N ALA A 32 -8.75 3.95 -3.38
CA ALA A 32 -7.88 3.04 -4.12
C ALA A 32 -6.46 3.59 -4.30
N GLY A 33 -6.31 4.89 -4.60
CA GLY A 33 -5.00 5.56 -4.68
C GLY A 33 -4.24 5.56 -3.35
N VAL A 34 -4.94 5.90 -2.25
CA VAL A 34 -4.37 5.87 -0.90
C VAL A 34 -4.00 4.44 -0.48
N ALA A 35 -4.81 3.44 -0.84
CA ALA A 35 -4.52 2.03 -0.58
C ALA A 35 -3.26 1.54 -1.30
N LEU A 36 -2.98 2.03 -2.51
CA LEU A 36 -1.74 1.76 -3.24
C LEU A 36 -0.54 2.39 -2.53
N LEU A 37 -0.67 3.65 -2.09
CA LEU A 37 0.39 4.36 -1.34
C LEU A 37 0.66 3.73 0.03
N ALA A 38 -0.37 3.26 0.73
CA ALA A 38 -0.23 2.49 1.97
C ALA A 38 0.52 1.16 1.77
N GLY A 39 0.62 0.70 0.52
CA GLY A 39 1.47 -0.41 0.09
C GLY A 39 2.96 -0.17 0.30
N ILE A 40 3.41 1.07 0.47
CA ILE A 40 4.81 1.42 0.75
C ILE A 40 5.16 0.88 2.14
N GLY A 41 5.89 -0.24 2.16
CA GLY A 41 6.26 -0.96 3.37
C GLY A 41 7.70 -0.76 3.80
N PHE A 42 8.48 0.06 3.08
CA PHE A 42 9.94 0.15 3.14
C PHE A 42 10.56 -0.16 4.52
N THR A 43 10.32 0.68 5.53
CA THR A 43 10.91 0.53 6.86
C THR A 43 10.41 -0.69 7.64
N MET A 44 9.09 -0.89 7.74
CA MET A 44 8.52 -2.02 8.50
C MET A 44 8.76 -3.37 7.83
N ALA A 45 8.76 -3.43 6.50
CA ALA A 45 9.03 -4.65 5.74
C ALA A 45 10.51 -5.03 5.81
N ILE A 46 11.43 -4.05 5.77
CA ILE A 46 12.85 -4.30 5.99
C ILE A 46 13.10 -4.83 7.41
N PHE A 47 12.45 -4.22 8.42
CA PHE A 47 12.55 -4.71 9.80
C PHE A 47 12.08 -6.17 9.94
N ILE A 48 10.94 -6.53 9.33
CA ILE A 48 10.47 -7.93 9.32
C ILE A 48 11.44 -8.84 8.57
N ALA A 49 12.02 -8.39 7.45
CA ALA A 49 13.01 -9.17 6.72
C ALA A 49 14.29 -9.40 7.54
N GLU A 50 14.73 -8.40 8.31
CA GLU A 50 15.87 -8.53 9.22
C GLU A 50 15.59 -9.53 10.34
N LEU A 51 14.39 -9.52 10.93
CA LEU A 51 14.00 -10.52 11.93
C LEU A 51 13.86 -11.94 11.35
N GLY A 52 13.39 -12.07 10.10
CA GLY A 52 13.14 -13.37 9.46
C GLY A 52 14.38 -14.02 8.84
N PHE A 53 15.38 -13.23 8.43
CA PHE A 53 16.57 -13.70 7.71
C PHE A 53 17.89 -13.24 8.35
N ALA A 54 17.89 -12.96 9.66
CA ALA A 54 19.04 -12.43 10.40
C ALA A 54 20.34 -13.22 10.16
N GLU A 55 20.28 -14.56 10.12
CA GLU A 55 21.44 -15.44 9.97
C GLU A 55 21.79 -15.77 8.50
N GLN A 56 21.03 -15.25 7.53
CA GLN A 56 21.17 -15.61 6.12
C GLN A 56 21.31 -14.36 5.24
N ALA A 57 22.54 -13.83 5.21
CA ALA A 57 22.86 -12.55 4.55
C ALA A 57 22.43 -12.48 3.07
N ASP A 58 22.58 -13.57 2.31
CA ASP A 58 22.19 -13.61 0.89
C ASP A 58 20.67 -13.46 0.67
N TYR A 59 19.86 -14.06 1.54
CA TYR A 59 18.41 -13.93 1.48
C TYR A 59 17.96 -12.56 1.97
N LEU A 60 18.63 -12.00 2.97
CA LEU A 60 18.35 -10.66 3.46
C LEU A 60 18.60 -9.58 2.39
N LEU A 61 19.70 -9.69 1.63
CA LEU A 61 19.99 -8.78 0.53
C LEU A 61 18.88 -8.83 -0.53
N LYS A 62 18.52 -10.04 -0.99
CA LYS A 62 17.43 -10.25 -1.96
C LYS A 62 16.10 -9.70 -1.46
N ALA A 63 15.77 -9.93 -0.19
CA ALA A 63 14.55 -9.42 0.43
C ALA A 63 14.51 -7.89 0.46
N LYS A 64 15.60 -7.22 0.89
CA LYS A 64 15.71 -5.76 0.89
C LYS A 64 15.54 -5.18 -0.51
N THR A 65 16.20 -5.75 -1.52
CA THR A 65 16.05 -5.31 -2.92
C THR A 65 14.62 -5.49 -3.42
N GLY A 66 13.99 -6.63 -3.12
CA GLY A 66 12.59 -6.88 -3.47
C GLY A 66 11.62 -5.89 -2.80
N ILE A 67 11.81 -5.59 -1.51
CA ILE A 67 11.00 -4.63 -0.76
C ILE A 67 11.15 -3.21 -1.33
N LEU A 68 12.37 -2.81 -1.69
CA LEU A 68 12.68 -1.53 -2.32
C LEU A 68 11.97 -1.40 -3.67
N LEU A 69 12.12 -2.38 -4.55
CA LEU A 69 11.47 -2.39 -5.86
C LEU A 69 9.95 -2.38 -5.73
N ALA A 70 9.38 -3.19 -4.84
CA ALA A 70 7.95 -3.23 -4.60
C ALA A 70 7.42 -1.89 -4.06
N SER A 71 8.17 -1.25 -3.14
CA SER A 71 7.81 0.06 -2.59
C SER A 71 7.90 1.17 -3.65
N PHE A 72 8.88 1.11 -4.54
CA PHE A 72 9.02 2.05 -5.66
C PHE A 72 7.83 1.92 -6.63
N VAL A 73 7.50 0.70 -7.06
CA VAL A 73 6.36 0.44 -7.94
C VAL A 73 5.04 0.85 -7.26
N ALA A 74 4.85 0.55 -5.97
CA ALA A 74 3.67 0.97 -5.22
C ALA A 74 3.55 2.49 -5.11
N GLY A 75 4.67 3.19 -4.86
CA GLY A 75 4.71 4.65 -4.80
C GLY A 75 4.42 5.32 -6.14
N VAL A 76 5.06 4.87 -7.21
CA VAL A 76 4.83 5.41 -8.57
C VAL A 76 3.41 5.14 -9.02
N SER A 77 2.92 3.90 -8.89
CA SER A 77 1.56 3.54 -9.29
C SER A 77 0.50 4.29 -8.48
N GLY A 78 0.67 4.39 -7.15
CA GLY A 78 -0.20 5.18 -6.29
C GLY A 78 -0.19 6.67 -6.64
N PHE A 79 0.99 7.26 -6.88
CA PHE A 79 1.12 8.67 -7.26
C PHE A 79 0.45 8.97 -8.60
N VAL A 80 0.71 8.16 -9.64
CA VAL A 80 0.11 8.32 -10.97
C VAL A 80 -1.41 8.20 -10.88
N TRP A 81 -1.91 7.22 -10.12
CA TRP A 81 -3.34 7.05 -9.91
C TRP A 81 -3.99 8.25 -9.21
N LEU A 82 -3.37 8.73 -8.13
CA LEU A 82 -3.88 9.88 -7.37
C LEU A 82 -3.84 11.15 -8.20
N ARG A 83 -2.79 11.34 -9.00
CA ARG A 83 -2.69 12.47 -9.93
C ARG A 83 -3.81 12.46 -10.97
N TRP A 84 -4.06 11.32 -11.61
CA TRP A 84 -5.16 11.18 -12.57
C TRP A 84 -6.54 11.36 -11.96
N VAL A 85 -6.74 10.91 -10.72
CA VAL A 85 -8.00 11.08 -10.01
C VAL A 85 -8.19 12.51 -9.50
N SER A 86 -7.11 13.23 -9.18
CA SER A 86 -7.17 14.62 -8.73
C SER A 86 -7.33 15.63 -9.88
N GLU A 87 -6.94 15.28 -11.11
CA GLU A 87 -7.13 16.10 -12.31
C GLU A 87 -8.57 15.95 -12.90
N ARG A 88 -9.45 15.13 -12.30
CA ARG A 88 -10.86 14.92 -12.71
C ARG A 88 -11.86 15.29 -11.62
#